data_AF-A0A528AZV3-F1
#
_entry.id   AF-A0A528AZV3-F1
#
_cell.length_a   1.000
_cell.length_b   1.000
_cell.length_c   1.000
_cell.angle_alpha   90.00
_cell.angle_beta   90.00
_cell.angle_gamma   90.00
#
_symmetry.space_group_name_H-M   'P 1'
#
loop_
_entity.id
_entity.type
_entity.pdbx_description
1 polymer ?
#
loop_
_entity_poly.entity_id
_entity_poly.type
_entity_poly.pdbx_seq_one_letter_code
_entity_poly.pdbx_strand_id
1 'polypeptide(L)'
;MKRTREDLLDDDPITLKEACDLLLRGIVSVSALRAEIRRGNLTVERIGKNLYTTPAHIRTMRLKCRVVSANDILPEVTAGIADS
;
A
#
# COMPACT_ATOMS: atom_id res chain seq x y z
N MET A 1 17.36 -8.19 17.92
CA MET A 1 16.57 -9.23 17.23
C MET A 1 16.09 -8.67 15.91
N LYS A 2 16.25 -9.41 14.80
CA LYS A 2 15.65 -9.02 13.52
C LYS A 2 14.26 -9.63 13.47
N ARG A 3 13.20 -8.82 13.39
CA ARG A 3 11.84 -9.30 13.10
C ARG A 3 11.79 -9.77 11.64
N THR A 4 11.15 -10.90 11.39
CA THR A 4 10.84 -11.36 10.03
C THR A 4 9.46 -10.86 9.61
N ARG A 5 9.06 -11.07 8.36
CA ARG A 5 7.74 -10.67 7.87
C ARG A 5 6.64 -11.52 8.52
N GLU A 6 6.95 -12.78 8.79
CA GLU A 6 6.05 -13.80 9.32
C GLU A 6 5.69 -13.53 10.79
N ASP A 7 6.54 -12.78 11.50
CA ASP A 7 6.33 -12.41 12.91
C ASP A 7 5.40 -11.19 13.09
N LEU A 8 5.06 -10.48 12.02
CA LEU A 8 4.31 -9.22 12.10
C LEU A 8 2.80 -9.46 12.01
N LEU A 9 2.08 -9.01 13.03
CA LEU A 9 0.63 -8.86 12.99
C LEU A 9 0.23 -7.57 12.28
N ASP A 10 -1.03 -7.54 11.86
CA ASP A 10 -1.57 -6.47 11.02
C ASP A 10 -1.54 -5.07 11.65
N ASP A 11 -1.65 -5.02 12.97
CA ASP A 11 -1.67 -3.80 13.78
C ASP A 11 -0.35 -3.55 14.50
N ASP A 12 0.67 -4.38 14.27
CA ASP A 12 1.97 -4.20 14.91
C ASP A 12 2.64 -2.91 14.40
N PRO A 13 3.05 -2.01 15.30
CA PRO A 13 3.76 -0.81 14.90
C PRO A 13 5.15 -1.18 14.38
N ILE A 14 5.42 -0.73 13.16
CA ILE A 14 6.70 -0.88 12.46
C ILE A 14 7.19 0.48 11.97
N THR A 15 8.49 0.65 11.94
CA THR A 15 9.12 1.85 11.39
C THR A 15 8.97 1.89 9.86
N LEU A 16 9.09 3.08 9.26
CA LEU A 16 9.10 3.20 7.80
C LEU A 16 10.20 2.35 7.14
N LYS A 17 11.34 2.20 7.81
CA LYS A 17 12.45 1.37 7.31
C LYS A 17 12.07 -0.11 7.31
N GLU A 18 11.48 -0.61 8.39
CA GLU A 18 10.99 -1.99 8.45
C GLU A 18 9.88 -2.25 7.43
N ALA A 19 8.97 -1.29 7.20
CA ALA A 19 7.95 -1.42 6.18
C ALA A 19 8.57 -1.59 4.77
N CYS A 20 9.59 -0.80 4.44
CA CYS A 20 10.35 -0.94 3.21
C CYS A 20 10.99 -2.33 3.11
N ASP A 21 11.74 -2.75 4.14
CA ASP A 21 12.55 -3.96 4.10
C ASP A 21 11.69 -5.24 4.15
N LEU A 22 10.70 -5.30 5.04
CA LEU A 22 9.94 -6.53 5.35
C LEU A 22 8.67 -6.68 4.48
N LEU A 23 7.93 -5.58 4.26
CA LEU A 23 6.63 -5.66 3.56
C LEU A 23 6.77 -5.40 2.06
N LEU A 24 7.64 -4.46 1.69
CA LEU A 24 7.87 -4.03 0.32
C LEU A 24 9.15 -4.61 -0.29
N ARG A 25 9.84 -5.52 0.43
CA ARG A 25 11.04 -6.26 -0.02
C ARG A 25 12.17 -5.34 -0.53
N GLY A 26 12.26 -4.13 -0.01
CA GLY A 26 13.24 -3.11 -0.43
C GLY A 26 12.97 -2.46 -1.80
N ILE A 27 11.84 -2.75 -2.46
CA ILE A 27 11.49 -2.18 -3.77
C ILE A 27 11.12 -0.69 -3.62
N VAL A 28 10.54 -0.33 -2.48
CA VAL A 28 10.09 1.03 -2.17
C VAL A 28 11.00 1.62 -1.11
N SER A 29 11.51 2.83 -1.34
CA SER A 29 12.37 3.53 -0.40
C SER A 29 11.58 4.26 0.70
N VAL A 30 12.26 4.58 1.81
CA VAL A 30 11.68 5.40 2.88
C VAL A 30 11.26 6.79 2.38
N SER A 31 11.99 7.35 1.41
CA SER A 31 11.64 8.63 0.79
C SER A 31 10.34 8.54 -0.01
N ALA A 32 10.11 7.44 -0.72
CA ALA A 32 8.85 7.19 -1.42
C ALA A 32 7.66 7.04 -0.43
N LEU A 33 7.83 6.29 0.67
CA LEU A 33 6.80 6.23 1.71
C LEU A 33 6.51 7.61 2.32
N ARG A 34 7.54 8.44 2.54
CA ARG A 34 7.36 9.82 2.99
C ARG A 34 6.58 10.68 1.98
N ALA A 35 6.75 10.44 0.69
CA ALA A 35 5.96 11.12 -0.34
C ALA A 35 4.48 10.70 -0.27
N GLU A 36 4.20 9.41 -0.09
CA GLU A 36 2.83 8.90 0.06
C GLU A 36 2.14 9.38 1.34
N ILE A 37 2.88 9.58 2.43
CA ILE A 37 2.37 10.24 3.65
C ILE A 37 1.96 11.68 3.36
N ARG A 38 2.81 12.45 2.65
CA ARG A 38 2.49 13.83 2.26
C ARG A 38 1.28 13.92 1.33
N ARG A 39 1.07 12.90 0.50
CA ARG A 39 -0.10 12.77 -0.39
C ARG A 39 -1.36 12.31 0.33
N GLY A 40 -1.26 11.88 1.59
CA GLY A 40 -2.40 11.34 2.36
C GLY A 40 -2.76 9.88 2.01
N ASN A 41 -1.92 9.19 1.24
CA ASN A 41 -2.18 7.80 0.83
C ASN A 41 -1.80 6.80 1.94
N LEU A 42 -0.73 7.10 2.69
CA LEU A 42 -0.25 6.26 3.78
C LEU A 42 -0.62 6.83 5.15
N THR A 43 -1.37 6.04 5.93
CA THR A 43 -1.64 6.32 7.34
C THR A 43 -0.43 5.98 8.20
N VAL A 44 -0.08 6.90 9.09
CA VAL A 44 1.04 6.76 10.04
C VAL A 44 0.67 7.29 11.41
N GLU A 45 1.26 6.69 12.42
CA GLU A 45 1.22 7.13 13.80
C GLU A 45 2.51 7.86 14.13
N ARG A 46 2.39 9.05 14.71
CA ARG A 46 3.54 9.83 15.16
C ARG A 46 3.71 9.63 16.66
N ILE A 47 4.72 8.86 17.05
CA ILE A 47 5.06 8.61 18.45
C ILE A 47 6.42 9.26 18.73
N GLY A 48 6.40 10.32 19.52
CA GLY A 48 7.57 11.18 19.76
C GLY A 48 8.08 11.85 18.48
N LYS A 49 9.36 11.59 18.14
CA LYS A 49 10.02 12.12 16.93
C LYS A 49 9.95 11.15 15.73
N ASN A 50 9.39 9.96 15.93
CA ASN A 50 9.39 8.90 14.94
C ASN A 50 8.00 8.72 14.31
N LEU A 51 8.01 8.17 13.10
CA LEU A 51 6.81 7.77 12.37
C LEU A 51 6.75 6.26 12.31
N TYR A 52 5.60 5.73 12.68
CA TYR A 52 5.27 4.32 12.65
C TYR A 52 4.09 4.10 11.70
N THR A 53 4.03 2.91 11.14
CA THR A 53 2.91 2.43 10.34
C THR A 53 2.64 0.99 10.74
N THR A 54 1.61 0.39 10.18
CA THR A 54 1.27 -1.01 10.42
C THR A 54 1.15 -1.75 9.08
N PRO A 55 1.31 -3.08 9.06
CA PRO A 55 1.09 -3.86 7.84
C PRO A 55 -0.30 -3.62 7.21
N ALA A 56 -1.35 -3.43 8.02
CA ALA A 56 -2.69 -3.08 7.54
C ALA A 56 -2.72 -1.73 6.80
N HIS A 57 -2.06 -0.71 7.33
CA HIS A 57 -1.97 0.59 6.68
C HIS A 57 -1.20 0.54 5.35
N ILE A 58 -0.14 -0.27 5.28
CA ILE A 58 0.62 -0.47 4.03
C ILE A 58 -0.23 -1.18 2.96
N ARG A 59 -1.03 -2.18 3.34
CA ARG A 59 -1.97 -2.82 2.39
C ARG A 59 -2.98 -1.81 1.86
N THR A 60 -3.55 -1.00 2.74
CA THR A 60 -4.51 0.06 2.37
C THR A 60 -3.89 1.07 1.43
N MET A 61 -2.66 1.53 1.71
CA MET A 61 -1.91 2.41 0.81
C MET A 61 -1.73 1.78 -0.57
N ARG A 62 -1.34 0.49 -0.65
CA ARG A 62 -1.17 -0.20 -1.94
C ARG A 62 -2.47 -0.28 -2.75
N LEU A 63 -3.62 -0.42 -2.09
CA LEU A 63 -4.91 -0.38 -2.76
C LEU A 63 -5.20 1.02 -3.32
N LYS A 64 -4.92 2.08 -2.56
CA LYS A 64 -5.07 3.47 -3.04
C LYS A 64 -4.13 3.82 -4.20
N CYS A 65 -2.90 3.31 -4.17
CA CYS A 65 -1.91 3.53 -5.23
C CYS A 65 -2.13 2.64 -6.46
N ARG A 66 -3.12 1.74 -6.47
CA ARG A 66 -3.39 0.89 -7.62
C ARG A 66 -3.90 1.75 -8.78
N VAL A 67 -3.12 1.83 -9.84
CA VAL A 67 -3.54 2.43 -11.10
C VAL A 67 -4.29 1.37 -11.89
N VAL A 68 -5.59 1.55 -12.08
CA VAL A 68 -6.38 0.77 -13.04
C VAL A 68 -6.32 1.53 -14.35
N SER A 69 -5.79 0.90 -15.40
CA SER A 69 -5.79 1.55 -16.71
C SER A 69 -7.22 1.57 -17.25
N ALA A 70 -7.61 2.62 -17.96
CA ALA A 70 -8.95 2.70 -18.55
C ALA A 70 -9.26 1.53 -19.52
N ASN A 71 -8.22 0.83 -19.99
CA ASN A 71 -8.35 -0.36 -20.84
C ASN A 71 -8.65 -1.65 -20.06
N ASP A 72 -8.48 -1.68 -18.73
CA ASP A 72 -8.80 -2.84 -17.89
C ASP A 72 -10.30 -2.93 -17.55
N ILE A 73 -11.08 -1.88 -17.89
CA ILE A 73 -12.53 -1.89 -17.84
C ILE A 73 -13.02 -2.40 -19.21
N LEU A 74 -12.93 -3.70 -19.46
CA LEU A 74 -13.61 -4.29 -20.62
C LEU A 74 -15.12 -4.05 -20.47
N PRO A 75 -15.82 -3.45 -21.45
CA PRO A 75 -17.26 -3.41 -21.48
C PRO A 75 -17.76 -4.78 -21.96
N GLU A 76 -17.72 -5.78 -21.09
CA GLU A 76 -18.43 -7.02 -21.32
C GLU A 76 -19.92 -6.78 -21.01
N VAL A 77 -20.66 -6.10 -21.91
CA VAL A 77 -22.10 -6.29 -22.28
C VAL A 77 -22.47 -5.22 -23.32
N THR A 78 -22.11 -5.43 -24.60
CA THR A 78 -22.82 -4.80 -25.74
C THR A 78 -22.75 -5.71 -26.97
N ALA A 79 -23.16 -6.96 -26.80
CA ALA A 79 -23.40 -7.87 -27.92
C ALA A 79 -24.73 -8.59 -27.67
N GLY A 80 -25.83 -7.93 -28.02
CA GLY A 80 -27.15 -8.51 -27.92
C GLY A 80 -28.23 -7.44 -27.86
N ILE A 81 -28.50 -6.82 -29.01
CA ILE A 81 -29.83 -6.44 -29.56
C ILE A 81 -29.50 -5.62 -30.81
N ALA A 82 -29.27 -6.31 -31.92
CA ALA A 82 -29.43 -5.75 -33.25
C ALA A 82 -29.69 -6.90 -34.22
N ASP A 83 -30.86 -6.83 -34.83
CA ASP A 83 -31.29 -7.43 -36.09
C ASP A 83 -32.23 -8.66 -36.05
N SER A 84 -33.29 -8.49 -36.86
CA SER A 84 -34.38 -9.38 -37.30
C SER A 84 -35.60 -9.58 -36.41
#